data_AF-A0A699S7K2-F1
#
_entry.id   AF-A0A699S7K2-F1
#
_cell.length_a   1.000
_cell.length_b   1.000
_cell.length_c   1.000
_cell.angle_alpha   90.00
_cell.angle_beta   90.00
_cell.angle_gamma   90.00
#
_symmetry.space_group_name_H-M   'P 1'
#
loop_
_entity.id
_entity.type
_entity.pdbx_description
1 polymer ?
#
loop_
_entity_poly.entity_id
_entity_poly.type
_entity_poly.pdbx_seq_one_letter_code
_entity_poly.pdbx_strand_id
1 'polypeptide(L)' 'VPHDKLSQLYVDVKEYTDLPPLLIQQIEHFFANYKDLEKGKWVKIEGWAGADAAREAITKSVAAYKG' A
#
# COMPACT_ATOMS: atom_id res chain seq x y z
N VAL A 1 8.53 -2.71 1.01
CA VAL A 1 9.38 -3.73 0.34
C VAL A 1 10.06 -4.60 1.39
N PRO A 2 10.65 -5.77 1.05
CA PRO A 2 11.43 -6.56 1.99
C PRO A 2 12.59 -5.76 2.61
N HIS A 3 12.94 -6.05 3.86
CA HIS A 3 14.09 -5.40 4.52
C HIS A 3 15.41 -5.77 3.82
N ASP A 4 16.38 -4.86 3.75
CA ASP A 4 17.65 -5.01 3.00
C ASP A 4 18.43 -6.30 3.34
N LYS A 5 18.39 -6.71 4.62
CA LYS A 5 18.93 -8.00 5.11
C LYS A 5 18.37 -9.25 4.41
N LEU A 6 17.19 -9.16 3.80
CA LEU A 6 16.49 -10.25 3.11
C LEU A 6 16.63 -10.15 1.59
N SER A 7 16.68 -8.93 1.03
CA SER A 7 16.82 -8.73 -0.42
C SER A 7 17.48 -7.39 -0.71
N GLN A 8 18.47 -7.39 -1.60
CA GLN A 8 19.12 -6.18 -2.08
C GLN A 8 18.37 -5.50 -3.24
N LEU A 9 17.33 -6.14 -3.79
CA LEU A 9 16.62 -5.64 -4.99
C LEU A 9 15.84 -4.35 -4.76
N TYR A 10 15.56 -3.98 -3.51
CA TYR A 10 14.69 -2.86 -3.16
C TYR A 10 15.37 -1.85 -2.24
N VAL A 11 16.70 -1.89 -2.13
CA VAL A 11 17.46 -1.00 -1.24
C VAL A 11 17.22 0.47 -1.54
N ASP A 12 16.98 0.81 -2.81
CA ASP A 12 16.74 2.18 -3.25
C ASP A 12 15.26 2.59 -3.23
N VAL A 13 14.34 1.69 -2.85
CA VAL A 13 12.91 1.99 -2.75
C VAL A 13 12.60 2.48 -1.33
N LYS A 14 12.52 3.81 -1.17
CA LYS A 14 12.24 4.48 0.11
C LYS A 14 10.82 5.02 0.19
N GLU A 15 10.28 5.45 -0.94
CA GLU A 15 8.90 5.90 -1.13
C GLU A 15 8.17 5.01 -2.13
N TYR A 16 6.83 5.03 -2.08
CA TYR A 16 6.03 4.26 -3.05
C TYR A 16 6.27 4.74 -4.48
N THR A 17 6.65 6.02 -4.67
CA THR A 17 6.99 6.63 -5.96
C THR A 17 8.32 6.17 -6.54
N ASP A 18 9.16 5.49 -5.75
CA ASP A 18 10.39 4.87 -6.27
C ASP A 18 10.10 3.56 -7.01
N LEU A 19 8.87 3.05 -6.92
CA LEU A 19 8.40 1.93 -7.73
C LEU A 19 8.08 2.40 -9.16
N PRO A 20 8.14 1.49 -10.16
CA PRO A 20 7.70 1.80 -11.51
C PRO A 20 6.26 2.36 -11.52
N PRO A 21 6.00 3.51 -12.17
CA PRO A 21 4.67 4.12 -12.18
C PRO A 21 3.55 3.19 -12.67
N LEU A 22 3.87 2.30 -13.61
CA LEU A 22 2.92 1.28 -14.10
C LEU A 22 2.50 0.32 -12.98
N LEU A 23 3.42 -0.08 -12.10
CA LEU A 23 3.09 -0.98 -10.99
C LEU A 23 2.13 -0.31 -9.99
N ILE A 24 2.34 0.98 -9.70
CA ILE A 24 1.46 1.76 -8.83
C ILE A 24 0.04 1.80 -9.43
N GLN A 25 -0.08 2.11 -10.72
CA GLN A 25 -1.37 2.11 -11.43
C GLN A 25 -2.02 0.73 -11.49
N GLN A 26 -1.23 -0.35 -11.65
CA GLN A 26 -1.75 -1.71 -11.64
C GLN A 26 -2.34 -2.08 -10.27
N ILE A 27 -1.72 -1.65 -9.17
CA ILE A 27 -2.24 -1.86 -7.81
C ILE A 27 -3.54 -1.06 -7.60
N GLU A 28 -3.58 0.21 -8.00
CA GLU A 28 -4.81 1.02 -7.95
C GLU A 28 -5.94 0.38 -8.74
N HIS A 29 -5.67 0.00 -9.99
CA HIS A 29 -6.65 -0.63 -10.87
C HIS A 29 -7.18 -1.93 -10.27
N PHE A 30 -6.31 -2.77 -9.70
CA PHE A 30 -6.73 -4.00 -9.05
C PHE A 30 -7.76 -3.70 -7.94
N PHE A 31 -7.44 -2.82 -6.98
CA PHE A 31 -8.34 -2.54 -5.87
C PHE A 31 -9.63 -1.82 -6.27
N ALA A 32 -9.59 -1.03 -7.34
CA ALA A 32 -10.79 -0.38 -7.87
C ALA A 32 -11.79 -1.37 -8.49
N ASN A 33 -11.34 -2.52 -9.02
CA ASN A 33 -12.18 -3.41 -9.83
C ASN A 33 -12.34 -4.84 -9.25
N TYR A 34 -11.51 -5.29 -8.31
CA TYR A 34 -11.51 -6.71 -7.89
C TYR A 34 -12.83 -7.21 -7.28
N LYS A 35 -13.73 -6.29 -6.90
CA LYS A 35 -15.03 -6.56 -6.27
C LYS A 35 -16.21 -6.36 -7.21
N ASP A 36 -16.02 -6.05 -8.49
CA ASP A 36 -17.11 -5.63 -9.38
C ASP A 36 -18.22 -6.67 -9.55
N LEU A 37 -17.88 -7.96 -9.40
CA LEU A 37 -18.84 -9.07 -9.49
C LEU A 37 -19.51 -9.41 -8.14
N GLU A 38 -19.08 -8.78 -7.06
CA GLU A 38 -19.67 -8.96 -5.74
C GLU A 38 -20.83 -7.98 -5.54
N LYS A 39 -22.07 -8.46 -5.71
CA LYS A 39 -23.29 -7.64 -5.68
C LYS A 39 -23.33 -6.70 -4.46
N GLY A 40 -23.43 -5.40 -4.74
CA GLY A 40 -23.54 -4.35 -3.73
C GLY A 40 -22.21 -3.92 -3.10
N LYS A 41 -21.07 -4.50 -3.52
CA LYS A 41 -19.75 -4.06 -3.08
C LYS A 41 -19.12 -3.14 -4.12
N TRP A 42 -18.42 -2.13 -3.62
CA TRP A 42 -17.62 -1.21 -4.42
C TRP A 42 -16.46 -0.71 -3.56
N VAL A 43 -15.45 -0.14 -4.22
CA VAL A 43 -14.29 0.47 -3.57
C VAL A 43 -14.09 1.86 -4.17
N LYS A 44 -13.77 2.83 -3.32
CA LYS A 44 -13.26 4.13 -3.75
C LYS A 44 -11.85 4.30 -3.23
N ILE A 45 -10.96 4.63 -4.14
CA ILE A 45 -9.56 4.92 -3.83
C ILE A 45 -9.45 6.42 -3.50
N GLU A 46 -8.90 6.73 -2.34
CA GLU A 46 -8.64 8.13 -1.94
C GLU A 46 -7.27 8.63 -2.45
N GLY A 47 -6.33 7.71 -2.68
CA GLY A 47 -5.00 7.99 -3.23
C GLY A 47 -3.91 7.23 -2.49
N TRP A 48 -2.66 7.57 -2.83
CA TRP A 48 -1.47 7.09 -2.11
C TRP A 48 -0.99 8.14 -1.12
N ALA A 49 -0.35 7.67 -0.06
CA ALA A 49 0.37 8.49 0.90
C ALA A 49 1.80 7.95 1.07
N GLY A 50 2.73 8.83 1.44
CA GLY A 50 4.14 8.49 1.60
C GLY A 50 4.44 7.57 2.79
N ALA A 51 5.69 7.13 2.89
CA ALA A 51 6.15 6.17 3.90
C ALA A 51 5.91 6.62 5.34
N ASP A 52 5.96 7.93 5.62
CA ASP A 52 5.70 8.48 6.95
C ASP A 52 4.23 8.32 7.38
N ALA A 53 3.28 8.58 6.48
CA ALA A 53 1.86 8.36 6.74
C ALA A 53 1.57 6.87 6.97
N ALA A 54 2.21 5.99 6.21
CA ALA A 54 2.12 4.55 6.41
C ALA A 54 2.66 4.12 7.79
N ARG A 55 3.80 4.68 8.20
CA ARG A 55 4.39 4.43 9.53
C ARG A 55 3.48 4.90 10.65
N GLU A 56 2.90 6.09 10.53
CA GLU A 56 1.93 6.62 11.49
C GLU A 56 0.69 5.73 11.61
N ALA A 57 0.14 5.27 10.48
CA ALA A 57 -1.01 4.35 10.46
C ALA A 57 -0.71 3.02 11.18
N ILE A 58 0.50 2.48 11.02
CA ILE A 58 0.95 1.28 11.74
C ILE A 58 1.03 1.57 13.25
N THR A 59 1.71 2.63 13.67
CA THR A 59 1.85 2.99 15.09
C THR A 59 0.49 3.23 15.75
N LYS A 60 -0.42 3.93 15.07
CA LYS A 60 -1.81 4.12 15.53
C LYS A 60 -2.55 2.80 15.70
N SER A 61 -2.42 1.88 14.75
CA SER A 61 -3.07 0.57 14.80
C SER A 61 -2.54 -0.28 15.96
N VAL A 62 -1.23 -0.25 16.22
CA VAL A 62 -0.62 -0.92 17.37
C VAL A 62 -1.14 -0.35 18.69
N ALA A 63 -1.23 0.98 18.82
CA ALA A 63 -1.74 1.62 20.03
C ALA A 63 -3.25 1.35 20.26
N ALA A 64 -4.02 1.18 19.17
CA ALA A 64 -5.45 0.90 19.24
C ALA A 64 -5.76 -0.56 19.62
N TYR A 65 -4.80 -1.48 19.45
CA TYR A 65 -4.98 -2.88 19.79
C TYR A 65 -5.08 -3.07 21.31
N LYS A 66 -6.24 -3.58 21.75
CA LYS A 66 -6.54 -3.95 23.15
C LYS A 66 -6.89 -5.43 23.16
N GLY A 67 -5.84 -6.27 23.18
CA GLY A 67 -5.96 -7.73 23.11
C GLY A 67 -6.95 -8.35 24.09
#